data_AF-A0A3S5GQ49-F1
#
_entry.id   AF-A0A3S5GQ49-F1
#
_cell.length_a   1.000
_cell.length_b   1.000
_cell.length_c   1.000
_cell.angle_alpha   90.00
_cell.angle_beta   90.00
_cell.angle_gamma   90.00
#
_symmetry.space_group_name_H-M   'P 1'
#
loop_
_entity.id
_entity.type
_entity.pdbx_description
1 polymer ?
#
loop_
_entity_poly.entity_id
_entity_poly.type
_entity_poly.pdbx_seq_one_letter_code
_entity_poly.pdbx_strand_id
1 'polypeptide(L)'
;PLEQENAAATLLNLSISNRQTVMSTRGLLDAVSHALRSPSSSPAAVQACAATLYSLLVVDDYRPIIGAKRDIVYALVDIVRNPHAPPRSIKDALKALFGISLYPLNRAAMVELGAVTALFSLAVKDGRVGIVDDATAVIAQIAGCEESGDAFRRVS
;
A
#
# COMPACT_ATOMS: atom_id res chain seq x y z
N PRO A 1 12.51 -5.14 -16.04
CA PRO A 1 12.87 -4.73 -17.42
C PRO A 1 12.48 -3.27 -17.67
N LEU A 2 13.21 -2.52 -18.51
CA LEU A 2 12.94 -1.09 -18.77
C LEU A 2 11.50 -0.83 -19.27
N GLU A 3 10.96 -1.75 -20.05
CA GLU A 3 9.58 -1.70 -20.56
C GLU A 3 8.55 -1.67 -19.42
N GLN A 4 8.78 -2.46 -18.37
CA GLN A 4 7.90 -2.50 -17.20
C GLN A 4 7.97 -1.20 -16.40
N GLU A 5 9.15 -0.58 -16.29
CA GLU A 5 9.32 0.72 -15.64
C GLU A 5 8.59 1.81 -16.38
N ASN A 6 8.77 1.87 -17.70
CA ASN A 6 8.09 2.83 -18.56
C ASN A 6 6.57 2.66 -18.48
N ALA A 7 6.08 1.42 -18.55
CA ALA A 7 4.65 1.12 -18.41
C ALA A 7 4.10 1.56 -17.04
N ALA A 8 4.80 1.26 -15.95
CA ALA A 8 4.38 1.65 -14.60
C ALA A 8 4.41 3.18 -14.39
N ALA A 9 5.41 3.87 -14.95
CA ALA A 9 5.50 5.33 -14.90
C ALA A 9 4.38 6.00 -15.73
N THR A 10 4.09 5.48 -16.93
CA THR A 10 2.96 5.95 -17.74
C THR A 10 1.64 5.74 -17.00
N LEU A 11 1.46 4.57 -16.38
CA LEU A 11 0.27 4.27 -15.58
C LEU A 11 0.10 5.25 -14.41
N LEU A 12 1.19 5.56 -13.70
CA LEU A 12 1.17 6.56 -12.63
C LEU A 12 0.70 7.92 -13.15
N ASN A 13 1.27 8.40 -14.26
CA ASN A 13 0.89 9.68 -14.86
C ASN A 13 -0.60 9.70 -15.25
N LEU A 14 -1.08 8.63 -15.89
CA LEU A 14 -2.50 8.47 -16.22
C LEU A 14 -3.39 8.47 -14.98
N SER A 15 -2.96 7.86 -13.88
CA SER A 15 -3.73 7.86 -12.64
C SER A 15 -3.84 9.26 -12.02
N ILE A 16 -2.88 10.16 -12.28
CA ILE A 16 -2.93 11.53 -11.80
C ILE A 16 -3.87 12.37 -12.67
N SER A 17 -3.82 12.17 -13.99
CA SER A 17 -4.61 12.94 -14.95
C SER A 17 -6.06 12.44 -15.12
N ASN A 18 -6.30 11.14 -15.07
CA ASN A 18 -7.61 10.53 -15.30
C ASN A 18 -7.80 9.21 -14.53
N ARG A 19 -8.14 9.33 -13.24
CA ARG A 19 -8.38 8.17 -12.35
C ARG A 19 -9.52 7.27 -12.83
N GLN A 20 -10.58 7.84 -13.42
CA GLN A 20 -11.75 7.08 -13.86
C GLN A 20 -11.39 6.10 -14.98
N THR A 21 -10.67 6.54 -16.00
CA THR A 21 -10.21 5.69 -17.10
C THR A 21 -9.31 4.56 -16.58
N VAL A 22 -8.36 4.91 -15.71
CA VAL A 22 -7.45 3.95 -15.09
C VAL A 22 -8.25 2.90 -14.31
N MET A 23 -9.11 3.32 -13.38
CA MET A 23 -9.92 2.40 -12.57
C MET A 23 -10.88 1.53 -13.39
N SER A 24 -11.40 2.05 -14.52
CA SER A 24 -12.32 1.32 -15.40
C SER A 24 -11.60 0.35 -16.36
N THR A 25 -10.27 0.35 -16.39
CA THR A 25 -9.48 -0.51 -17.26
C THR A 25 -9.48 -1.94 -16.72
N ARG A 26 -10.05 -2.87 -17.50
CA ARG A 26 -10.15 -4.28 -17.13
C ARG A 26 -8.75 -4.89 -16.88
N GLY A 27 -8.62 -5.60 -15.75
CA GLY A 27 -7.39 -6.29 -15.37
C GLY A 27 -6.29 -5.38 -14.84
N LEU A 28 -6.51 -4.06 -14.74
CA LEU A 28 -5.50 -3.13 -14.26
C LEU A 28 -5.02 -3.48 -12.86
N LEU A 29 -5.95 -3.66 -11.92
CA LEU A 29 -5.60 -3.95 -10.53
C LEU A 29 -4.85 -5.28 -10.41
N ASP A 30 -5.16 -6.27 -11.25
CA ASP A 30 -4.45 -7.55 -11.28
C ASP A 30 -3.02 -7.38 -11.82
N ALA A 31 -2.82 -6.54 -12.85
CA ALA A 31 -1.49 -6.22 -13.37
C ALA A 31 -0.63 -5.44 -12.38
N VAL A 32 -1.21 -4.44 -11.69
CA VAL A 32 -0.55 -3.69 -10.61
C VAL A 32 -0.17 -4.64 -9.47
N SER A 33 -1.10 -5.51 -9.09
CA SER A 33 -0.92 -6.52 -8.05
C SER A 33 0.24 -7.47 -8.40
N HIS A 34 0.28 -7.95 -9.64
CA HIS A 34 1.38 -8.79 -10.13
C HIS A 34 2.72 -8.04 -10.11
N ALA A 35 2.75 -6.78 -10.58
CA ALA A 35 3.97 -5.98 -10.60
C ALA A 35 4.52 -5.69 -9.20
N LEU A 36 3.67 -5.47 -8.20
CA LEU A 36 4.10 -5.27 -6.81
C LEU A 36 4.77 -6.50 -6.20
N ARG A 37 4.35 -7.71 -6.58
CA ARG A 37 4.85 -8.97 -5.99
C ARG A 37 5.92 -9.68 -6.81
N SER A 38 6.01 -9.39 -8.10
CA SER A 38 6.92 -10.15 -8.96
C SER A 38 8.38 -9.86 -8.60
N PRO A 39 9.21 -10.89 -8.36
CA PRO A 39 10.62 -10.71 -8.06
C PRO A 39 11.41 -10.15 -9.24
N SER A 40 10.85 -10.19 -10.46
CA SER A 40 11.45 -9.59 -11.65
C SER A 40 11.13 -8.11 -11.83
N SER A 41 10.22 -7.56 -11.02
CA SER A 41 9.89 -6.13 -11.05
C SER A 41 11.03 -5.32 -10.48
N SER A 42 11.39 -4.24 -11.17
CA SER A 42 12.37 -3.32 -10.62
C SER A 42 11.78 -2.47 -9.49
N PRO A 43 12.63 -1.93 -8.60
CA PRO A 43 12.17 -1.05 -7.52
C PRO A 43 11.38 0.17 -8.02
N ALA A 44 11.75 0.72 -9.19
CA ALA A 44 11.05 1.84 -9.81
C ALA A 44 9.63 1.47 -10.26
N ALA A 45 9.46 0.28 -10.86
CA ALA A 45 8.13 -0.22 -11.25
C ALA A 45 7.25 -0.46 -10.02
N VAL A 46 7.79 -1.10 -8.97
CA VAL A 46 7.07 -1.32 -7.69
C VAL A 46 6.64 -0.01 -7.07
N GLN A 47 7.54 0.98 -7.02
CA GLN A 47 7.25 2.32 -6.51
C GLN A 47 6.12 3.00 -7.32
N ALA A 48 6.20 2.99 -8.65
CA ALA A 48 5.20 3.60 -9.51
C ALA A 48 3.82 2.93 -9.37
N CYS A 49 3.78 1.60 -9.20
CA CYS A 49 2.56 0.86 -8.89
C CYS A 49 1.96 1.25 -7.53
N ALA A 50 2.77 1.36 -6.48
CA ALA A 50 2.30 1.80 -5.16
C ALA A 50 1.77 3.25 -5.22
N ALA A 51 2.46 4.14 -5.91
CA ALA A 51 2.03 5.52 -6.12
C ALA A 51 0.74 5.62 -6.96
N THR A 52 0.55 4.72 -7.94
CA THR A 52 -0.68 4.62 -8.73
C THR A 52 -1.86 4.27 -7.82
N LEU A 53 -1.70 3.25 -6.96
CA LEU A 53 -2.75 2.87 -6.00
C LEU A 53 -3.09 4.03 -5.07
N TYR A 54 -2.09 4.71 -4.51
CA TYR A 54 -2.32 5.89 -3.69
C TYR A 54 -3.11 6.98 -4.44
N SER A 55 -2.74 7.28 -5.70
CA SER A 55 -3.47 8.26 -6.51
C SER A 55 -4.94 7.87 -6.69
N LEU A 56 -5.24 6.59 -6.92
CA LEU A 56 -6.62 6.10 -7.05
C LEU A 56 -7.40 6.19 -5.73
N LEU A 57 -6.76 5.88 -4.59
CA LEU A 57 -7.38 5.89 -3.26
C LEU A 57 -7.78 7.28 -2.73
N VAL A 58 -7.39 8.34 -3.44
CA VAL A 58 -7.93 9.69 -3.23
C VAL A 58 -9.44 9.73 -3.49
N VAL A 59 -9.96 8.85 -4.36
CA VAL A 59 -11.40 8.73 -4.64
C VAL A 59 -12.01 7.71 -3.68
N ASP A 60 -12.94 8.17 -2.85
CA ASP A 60 -13.60 7.38 -1.81
C ASP A 60 -14.24 6.09 -2.34
N ASP A 61 -14.90 6.17 -3.50
CA ASP A 61 -15.57 5.04 -4.16
C ASP A 61 -14.61 3.91 -4.57
N TYR A 62 -13.31 4.19 -4.71
CA TYR A 62 -12.32 3.19 -5.13
C TYR A 62 -11.72 2.43 -3.95
N ARG A 63 -11.82 2.97 -2.73
CA ARG A 63 -11.29 2.34 -1.51
C ARG A 63 -11.87 0.95 -1.22
N PRO A 64 -13.20 0.70 -1.28
CA PRO A 64 -13.73 -0.65 -1.09
C PRO A 64 -13.25 -1.63 -2.17
N ILE A 65 -13.11 -1.16 -3.42
CA ILE A 65 -12.71 -2.02 -4.55
C ILE A 65 -11.24 -2.43 -4.45
N ILE A 66 -10.35 -1.46 -4.20
CA ILE A 66 -8.91 -1.73 -4.06
C ILE A 66 -8.64 -2.50 -2.77
N GLY A 67 -9.28 -2.13 -1.67
CA GLY A 67 -9.09 -2.79 -0.37
C GLY A 67 -9.60 -4.23 -0.31
N ALA A 68 -10.62 -4.59 -1.11
CA ALA A 68 -11.07 -5.97 -1.25
C ALA A 68 -10.03 -6.90 -1.90
N LYS A 69 -9.05 -6.35 -2.63
CA LYS A 69 -7.96 -7.12 -3.24
C LYS A 69 -6.87 -7.41 -2.21
N ARG A 70 -7.06 -8.50 -1.45
CA ARG A 70 -6.13 -8.97 -0.40
C ARG A 70 -4.68 -9.10 -0.89
N ASP A 71 -4.49 -9.45 -2.16
CA ASP A 71 -3.19 -9.61 -2.79
C ASP A 71 -2.46 -8.27 -2.97
N ILE A 72 -3.18 -7.17 -3.25
CA ILE A 72 -2.65 -5.80 -3.22
C ILE A 72 -2.28 -5.40 -1.81
N VAL A 73 -3.20 -5.58 -0.85
CA VAL A 73 -2.97 -5.21 0.56
C VAL A 73 -1.73 -5.94 1.11
N TYR A 74 -1.63 -7.25 0.86
CA TYR A 74 -0.48 -8.05 1.26
C TYR A 74 0.82 -7.53 0.64
N ALA A 75 0.83 -7.21 -0.67
CA ALA A 75 2.03 -6.72 -1.34
C ALA A 75 2.52 -5.38 -0.75
N LEU A 76 1.60 -4.48 -0.40
CA LEU A 76 1.94 -3.23 0.26
C LEU A 76 2.50 -3.45 1.68
N VAL A 77 1.90 -4.37 2.45
CA VAL A 77 2.42 -4.76 3.77
C VAL A 77 3.81 -5.39 3.66
N ASP A 78 4.06 -6.19 2.62
CA ASP A 78 5.37 -6.82 2.39
C ASP A 78 6.46 -5.80 2.06
N ILE A 79 6.14 -4.76 1.27
CA ILE A 79 7.05 -3.61 1.04
C ILE A 79 7.42 -2.92 2.36
N VAL A 80 6.44 -2.69 3.24
CA VAL A 80 6.64 -2.08 4.57
C VAL A 80 7.49 -2.98 5.47
N ARG A 81 7.29 -4.31 5.38
CA ARG A 81 8.01 -5.31 6.18
C ARG A 81 9.46 -5.47 5.73
N ASN A 82 9.77 -5.23 4.46
CA ASN A 82 11.08 -5.46 3.88
C ASN A 82 12.11 -4.40 4.38
N PRO A 83 13.12 -4.78 5.18
CA PRO A 83 14.12 -3.85 5.71
C PRO A 83 15.04 -3.25 4.63
N HIS A 84 15.06 -3.84 3.43
CA HIS A 84 15.86 -3.39 2.30
C HIS A 84 15.04 -2.60 1.27
N ALA A 85 13.74 -2.37 1.51
CA ALA A 85 12.93 -1.58 0.60
C ALA A 85 13.44 -0.12 0.53
N PRO A 86 13.51 0.48 -0.67
CA PRO A 86 13.88 1.88 -0.79
C PRO A 86 12.92 2.78 0.02
N PRO A 87 13.43 3.84 0.68
CA PRO A 87 12.59 4.71 1.51
C PRO A 87 11.38 5.29 0.77
N ARG A 88 11.53 5.55 -0.54
CA ARG A 88 10.43 6.08 -1.35
C ARG A 88 9.33 5.05 -1.57
N SER A 89 9.69 3.78 -1.85
CA SER A 89 8.74 2.67 -1.96
C SER A 89 7.97 2.44 -0.66
N ILE A 90 8.64 2.55 0.49
CA ILE A 90 8.00 2.45 1.81
C ILE A 90 6.98 3.59 1.99
N LYS A 91 7.36 4.84 1.69
CA LYS A 91 6.44 6.00 1.80
C LYS A 91 5.22 5.85 0.90
N ASP A 92 5.40 5.46 -0.36
CA ASP A 92 4.28 5.29 -1.28
C ASP A 92 3.38 4.11 -0.85
N ALA A 93 3.95 3.03 -0.28
CA ALA A 93 3.19 1.93 0.29
C ALA A 93 2.39 2.34 1.54
N LEU A 94 2.99 3.11 2.45
CA LEU A 94 2.30 3.64 3.64
C LEU A 94 1.14 4.55 3.26
N LYS A 95 1.32 5.41 2.27
CA LYS A 95 0.24 6.27 1.74
C LYS A 95 -0.91 5.47 1.13
N ALA A 96 -0.59 4.41 0.40
CA ALA A 96 -1.62 3.51 -0.14
C ALA A 96 -2.34 2.75 1.00
N LEU A 97 -1.62 2.23 1.99
CA LEU A 97 -2.22 1.56 3.16
C LEU A 97 -3.10 2.52 3.97
N PHE A 98 -2.68 3.78 4.13
CA PHE A 98 -3.51 4.82 4.74
C PHE A 98 -4.80 5.02 3.94
N GLY A 99 -4.71 5.19 2.62
CA GLY A 99 -5.87 5.33 1.74
C GLY A 99 -6.84 4.15 1.81
N ILE A 100 -6.33 2.92 1.90
CA ILE A 100 -7.14 1.70 2.07
C ILE A 100 -7.87 1.71 3.43
N SER A 101 -7.16 2.09 4.50
CA SER A 101 -7.69 2.10 5.88
C SER A 101 -8.75 3.17 6.14
N LEU A 102 -8.88 4.17 5.26
CA LEU A 102 -9.93 5.18 5.33
C LEU A 102 -11.33 4.58 5.14
N TYR A 103 -11.44 3.41 4.50
CA TYR A 103 -12.68 2.64 4.48
C TYR A 103 -12.67 1.60 5.62
N PRO A 104 -13.53 1.73 6.65
CA PRO A 104 -13.43 0.92 7.87
C PRO A 104 -13.43 -0.59 7.66
N LEU A 105 -14.21 -1.10 6.70
CA LEU A 105 -14.31 -2.55 6.45
C LEU A 105 -13.01 -3.16 5.90
N ASN A 106 -12.06 -2.35 5.40
CA ASN A 106 -10.76 -2.87 4.96
C ASN A 106 -9.80 -3.16 6.13
N ARG A 107 -10.02 -2.55 7.30
CA ARG A 107 -9.06 -2.56 8.42
C ARG A 107 -8.87 -3.97 8.99
N ALA A 108 -9.95 -4.74 9.14
CA ALA A 108 -9.88 -6.13 9.59
C ALA A 108 -8.98 -6.97 8.67
N ALA A 109 -9.16 -6.85 7.35
CA ALA A 109 -8.32 -7.54 6.37
C ALA A 109 -6.85 -7.10 6.44
N MET A 110 -6.56 -5.81 6.71
CA MET A 110 -5.20 -5.34 6.93
C MET A 110 -4.56 -5.98 8.17
N VAL A 111 -5.32 -6.10 9.27
CA VAL A 111 -4.86 -6.76 10.50
C VAL A 111 -4.52 -8.23 10.22
N GLU A 112 -5.43 -8.96 9.57
CA GLU A 112 -5.22 -10.37 9.20
C GLU A 112 -3.99 -10.58 8.31
N LEU A 113 -3.68 -9.63 7.44
CA LEU A 113 -2.52 -9.68 6.55
C LEU A 113 -1.22 -9.23 7.22
N GLY A 114 -1.25 -8.98 8.53
CA GLY A 114 -0.07 -8.70 9.35
C GLY A 114 0.43 -7.26 9.23
N ALA A 115 -0.44 -6.31 8.89
CA ALA A 115 -0.09 -4.89 8.81
C ALA A 115 0.41 -4.36 10.16
N VAL A 116 -0.23 -4.74 11.27
CA VAL A 116 0.13 -4.29 12.63
C VAL A 116 1.59 -4.60 12.94
N THR A 117 2.02 -5.86 12.77
CA THR A 117 3.40 -6.26 13.02
C THR A 117 4.40 -5.56 12.11
N ALA A 118 4.08 -5.39 10.83
CA ALA A 118 4.95 -4.70 9.88
C ALA A 118 5.13 -3.22 10.25
N LEU A 119 4.02 -2.53 10.57
CA LEU A 119 4.01 -1.11 10.90
C LEU A 119 4.72 -0.82 12.23
N PHE A 120 4.48 -1.62 13.28
CA PHE A 120 5.17 -1.45 14.56
C PHE A 120 6.67 -1.73 14.43
N SER A 121 7.05 -2.81 13.72
CA SER A 121 8.47 -3.08 13.47
C SER A 121 9.13 -1.95 12.69
N LEU A 122 8.44 -1.33 11.73
CA LEU A 122 8.95 -0.19 10.99
C LEU A 122 9.09 1.04 11.89
N ALA A 123 8.06 1.38 12.67
CA ALA A 123 8.06 2.54 13.55
C ALA A 123 9.16 2.49 14.64
N VAL A 124 9.50 1.29 15.13
CA VAL A 124 10.55 1.09 16.14
C VAL A 124 11.96 1.09 15.53
N LYS A 125 12.13 0.49 14.34
CA LYS A 125 13.47 0.24 13.77
C LYS A 125 13.93 1.34 12.82
N ASP A 126 13.00 2.14 12.27
CA ASP A 126 13.32 3.15 11.27
C ASP A 126 13.49 4.53 11.92
N GLY A 127 14.72 5.06 11.88
CA GLY A 127 15.02 6.41 12.40
C GLY A 127 14.76 7.54 11.40
N ARG A 128 14.26 7.26 10.19
CA ARG A 128 14.12 8.28 9.13
C ARG A 128 12.87 9.13 9.35
N VAL A 129 13.08 10.44 9.41
CA VAL A 129 12.02 11.45 9.57
C VAL A 129 10.95 11.30 8.47
N GLY A 130 9.68 11.33 8.89
CA GLY A 130 8.51 11.17 8.04
C GLY A 130 8.06 9.74 7.78
N ILE A 131 8.94 8.72 7.84
CA ILE A 131 8.49 7.31 7.72
C ILE A 131 7.76 6.88 8.99
N VAL A 132 8.29 7.25 10.17
CA VAL A 132 7.65 6.97 11.46
C VAL A 132 6.29 7.67 11.55
N ASP A 133 6.19 8.91 11.08
CA ASP A 133 4.93 9.67 11.08
C ASP A 133 3.88 9.01 10.18
N ASP A 134 4.26 8.67 8.94
CA ASP A 134 3.39 7.98 7.99
C ASP A 134 2.94 6.61 8.55
N ALA A 135 3.86 5.84 9.17
CA ALA A 135 3.54 4.55 9.78
C ALA A 135 2.57 4.70 10.96
N THR A 136 2.80 5.69 11.82
CA THR A 136 1.93 5.98 12.97
C THR A 136 0.53 6.41 12.52
N ALA A 137 0.42 7.15 11.42
CA ALA A 137 -0.87 7.50 10.84
C ALA A 137 -1.67 6.27 10.39
N VAL A 138 -1.01 5.27 9.76
CA VAL A 138 -1.67 4.01 9.39
C VAL A 138 -2.06 3.20 10.64
N ILE A 139 -1.17 3.14 11.65
CA ILE A 139 -1.44 2.47 12.93
C ILE A 139 -2.70 3.06 13.59
N ALA A 140 -2.82 4.38 13.63
CA ALA A 140 -3.98 5.06 14.21
C ALA A 140 -5.29 4.68 13.52
N GLN A 141 -5.29 4.55 12.19
CA GLN A 141 -6.47 4.13 11.45
C GLN A 141 -6.86 2.69 11.73
N ILE A 142 -5.88 1.78 11.80
CA ILE A 142 -6.11 0.37 12.09
C ILE A 142 -6.54 0.18 13.56
N ALA A 143 -6.04 0.99 14.50
CA ALA A 143 -6.43 0.92 15.91
C ALA A 143 -7.93 1.19 16.14
N GLY A 144 -8.60 1.90 15.23
CA GLY A 144 -10.05 2.09 15.24
C GLY A 144 -10.85 0.87 14.74
N CYS A 145 -10.29 -0.34 14.78
CA CYS A 145 -10.89 -1.60 14.35
C CYS A 145 -10.87 -2.57 15.53
N GLU A 146 -11.97 -3.30 15.78
CA GLU A 146 -12.08 -4.19 16.95
C GLU A 146 -11.04 -5.33 16.93
N GLU A 147 -10.81 -5.88 15.73
CA GLU A 147 -9.87 -6.95 15.42
C GLU A 147 -8.41 -6.59 15.74
N SER A 148 -8.12 -5.29 15.89
CA SER A 148 -6.77 -4.80 16.21
C SER A 148 -6.35 -5.07 17.64
N GLY A 149 -7.29 -5.28 18.57
CA GLY A 149 -6.97 -5.40 20.00
C GLY A 149 -5.94 -6.49 20.31
N ASP A 150 -6.14 -7.70 19.77
CA ASP A 150 -5.20 -8.81 19.95
C ASP A 150 -3.89 -8.59 19.20
N ALA A 151 -3.95 -8.03 18.00
CA ALA A 151 -2.77 -7.78 17.19
C ALA A 151 -1.84 -6.75 17.83
N PHE A 152 -2.39 -5.67 18.40
CA PHE A 152 -1.62 -4.63 19.07
C PHE A 152 -0.97 -5.15 20.35
N ARG A 153 -1.69 -5.94 21.17
CA ARG A 153 -1.13 -6.55 22.40
C ARG A 153 0.09 -7.43 22.16
N ARG A 154 0.23 -8.02 20.97
CA ARG A 154 1.35 -8.89 20.62
C ARG A 154 2.62 -8.13 20.23
N VAL A 155 2.51 -6.83 19.91
CA VAL A 155 3.61 -6.03 19.37
C VAL A 155 3.99 -4.82 20.25
N SER A 156 3.16 -4.51 21.25
CA SER A 156 3.41 -3.55 22.32
C SER A 156 4.34 -4.08 23.40
#